data_AF-A0A354J1Q7-F1
#
_entry.id   AF-A0A354J1Q7-F1
#
_cell.length_a   1.000
_cell.length_b   1.000
_cell.length_c   1.000
_cell.angle_alpha   90.00
_cell.angle_beta   90.00
_cell.angle_gamma   90.00
#
_symmetry.space_group_name_H-M   'P 1'
#
loop_
_entity.id
_entity.type
_entity.pdbx_description
1 polymer ?
#
loop_
_entity_poly.entity_id
_entity_poly.type
_entity_poly.pdbx_seq_one_letter_code
_entity_poly.pdbx_strand_id
1 'polypeptide(L)' 'DYETGPKDVVRAEPGQVTSIVMHFKEHTGDYVWHCHILEHEDNDMMRPLVVEK' A
#
# COMPACT_ATOMS: atom_id res chain seq x y z
N ASP A 1 -14.54 -13.58 -10.30
CA ASP A 1 -13.87 -12.29 -10.09
C ASP A 1 -13.42 -12.14 -8.66
N TYR A 2 -12.12 -11.94 -8.46
CA TYR A 2 -11.53 -11.54 -7.17
C TYR A 2 -10.99 -10.11 -7.34
N GLU A 3 -10.93 -9.32 -6.27
CA GLU A 3 -10.36 -7.96 -6.27
C GLU A 3 -11.17 -6.86 -6.97
N THR A 4 -12.46 -7.08 -7.19
CA THR A 4 -13.41 -6.05 -7.67
C THR A 4 -13.92 -5.12 -6.58
N GLY A 5 -13.69 -5.45 -5.31
CA GLY A 5 -14.06 -4.64 -4.15
C GLY A 5 -12.87 -3.90 -3.53
N PRO A 6 -13.13 -2.98 -2.58
CA PRO A 6 -12.07 -2.28 -1.84
C PRO A 6 -11.21 -3.25 -1.04
N LYS A 7 -9.88 -3.06 -1.07
CA LYS A 7 -8.89 -3.84 -0.33
C LYS A 7 -7.79 -2.93 0.20
N ASP A 8 -7.18 -3.37 1.28
CA ASP A 8 -5.99 -2.78 1.90
C ASP A 8 -4.70 -3.48 1.45
N VAL A 9 -4.78 -4.77 1.10
CA VAL A 9 -3.65 -5.57 0.59
C VAL A 9 -3.95 -6.15 -0.79
N VAL A 10 -2.99 -5.95 -1.69
CA VAL A 10 -3.02 -6.42 -3.09
C VAL A 10 -1.74 -7.20 -3.42
N ARG A 11 -1.84 -8.15 -4.34
CA ARG A 11 -0.69 -8.92 -4.81
C ARG A 11 0.03 -8.15 -5.92
N ALA A 12 1.35 -8.00 -5.80
CA ALA A 12 2.19 -7.38 -6.82
C ALA A 12 2.96 -8.49 -7.56
N GLU A 13 2.50 -8.83 -8.77
CA GLU A 13 3.11 -9.90 -9.57
C GLU A 13 4.41 -9.44 -10.27
N PRO A 14 5.39 -10.35 -10.46
CA PRO A 14 6.60 -10.05 -11.22
C PRO A 14 6.29 -9.55 -12.63
N GLY A 15 6.92 -8.45 -13.03
CA GLY A 15 6.77 -7.85 -14.37
C GLY A 15 5.47 -7.09 -14.59
N GLN A 16 4.64 -6.91 -13.56
CA GLN A 16 3.40 -6.13 -13.61
C GLN A 16 3.50 -4.86 -12.76
N VAL A 17 2.67 -3.87 -13.11
CA VAL A 17 2.51 -2.64 -12.33
C VAL A 17 1.05 -2.54 -11.90
N THR A 18 0.82 -2.55 -10.59
CA THR A 18 -0.51 -2.41 -10.00
C THR A 18 -0.77 -0.95 -9.65
N SER A 19 -1.87 -0.38 -10.16
CA SER A 19 -2.34 0.96 -9.80
C SER A 19 -3.39 0.86 -8.70
N ILE A 20 -3.29 1.70 -7.66
CA ILE A 20 -4.18 1.68 -6.50
C ILE A 20 -4.86 3.05 -6.38
N VAL A 21 -6.18 3.05 -6.16
CA VAL A 21 -6.96 4.25 -5.87
C VAL A 21 -7.41 4.20 -4.42
N MET A 22 -7.06 5.23 -3.64
CA MET A 22 -7.40 5.36 -2.22
C MET A 22 -8.07 6.71 -1.95
N HIS A 23 -9.00 6.73 -1.00
CA HIS A 23 -9.63 7.97 -0.50
C HIS A 23 -9.31 8.13 0.98
N PHE A 24 -8.37 9.01 1.29
CA PHE A 24 -8.10 9.46 2.65
C PHE A 24 -9.16 10.50 3.03
N LYS A 25 -10.01 10.17 4.01
CA LYS A 25 -11.13 11.03 4.43
C LYS A 25 -10.65 12.14 5.37
N GLU A 26 -11.05 12.09 6.63
CA GLU A 26 -10.75 13.13 7.63
C GLU A 26 -9.43 12.88 8.37
N HIS A 27 -8.68 11.86 7.96
CA HIS A 27 -7.47 11.43 8.65
C HIS A 27 -6.23 11.87 7.88
N THR A 28 -5.45 12.73 8.52
CA THR A 28 -4.17 13.26 8.05
C THR A 28 -3.06 12.82 9.00
N GLY A 29 -1.84 12.67 8.50
CA GLY A 29 -0.69 12.27 9.30
C GLY A 29 0.28 11.39 8.54
N ASP A 30 1.21 10.79 9.28
CA ASP A 30 2.22 9.89 8.75
C ASP A 30 1.70 8.45 8.77
N TYR A 31 1.63 7.86 7.58
CA TYR A 31 1.22 6.47 7.36
C TYR A 31 2.39 5.66 6.82
N VAL A 32 2.26 4.34 6.86
CA VAL A 32 3.21 3.41 6.25
C VAL A 32 2.54 2.68 5.09
N TRP A 33 3.34 2.39 4.08
CA TRP A 33 3.00 1.42 3.05
C TRP A 33 4.25 0.60 2.75
N HIS A 34 4.09 -0.72 2.65
CA HIS A 34 5.23 -1.63 2.57
C HIS A 34 4.86 -2.95 1.94
N CYS A 35 5.88 -3.73 1.59
CA CYS A 35 5.71 -5.14 1.26
C CYS A 35 5.34 -5.90 2.55
N HIS A 36 4.26 -6.69 2.52
CA HIS A 36 3.82 -7.47 3.68
C HIS A 36 4.55 -8.82 3.82
N ILE A 37 5.73 -8.95 3.19
CA ILE A 37 6.69 -10.03 3.42
C ILE A 37 7.69 -9.48 4.43
N LEU A 38 7.72 -10.04 5.64
CA LEU A 38 8.46 -9.48 6.78
C LEU A 38 9.95 -9.32 6.46
N GLU A 39 10.56 -10.31 5.80
CA GLU A 39 11.96 -10.23 5.42
C GLU A 39 12.23 -9.10 4.42
N HIS A 40 11.27 -8.75 3.57
CA HIS A 40 11.41 -7.63 2.65
C HIS A 40 11.17 -6.28 3.35
N GLU A 41 10.17 -6.23 4.23
CA GLU A 41 9.87 -5.07 5.08
C GLU A 41 11.11 -4.65 5.88
N ASP A 42 11.74 -5.59 6.59
CA ASP A 42 12.94 -5.38 7.39
C ASP A 42 14.16 -5.00 6.53
N ASN A 43 14.18 -5.41 5.25
CA ASN A 43 15.20 -5.06 4.26
C ASN A 43 14.78 -3.86 3.39
N ASP A 44 14.31 -2.78 4.03
CA ASP A 44 14.03 -1.47 3.42
C ASP A 44 12.83 -1.39 2.44
N MET A 45 11.96 -2.40 2.35
CA MET A 45 10.72 -2.32 1.56
C MET A 45 9.54 -1.69 2.33
N MET A 46 9.83 -0.77 3.26
CA MET A 46 8.86 0.10 3.94
C MET A 46 9.11 1.57 3.60
N ARG A 47 8.04 2.32 3.32
CA ARG A 47 8.12 3.76 3.01
C ARG A 47 7.07 4.57 3.78
N PRO A 48 7.41 5.80 4.20
CA PRO A 48 6.43 6.72 4.76
C PRO A 48 5.50 7.25 3.66
N LEU A 49 4.26 7.53 4.03
CA LEU A 49 3.26 8.23 3.25
C LEU A 49 2.69 9.37 4.10
N VAL A 50 2.95 10.61 3.70
CA VAL A 50 2.41 11.78 4.38
C VAL A 50 1.06 12.13 3.74
N VAL A 51 -0.01 12.10 4.53
CA VAL A 51 -1.35 12.51 4.11
C VAL A 51 -1.62 13.88 4.71
N GLU A 52 -1.66 14.89 3.84
CA GLU A 52 -1.93 16.27 4.19
C GLU A 52 -3.42 16.62 3.97
N LYS A 53 -3.85 17.75 4.54
CA LYS A 53 -5.24 18.22 4.50
C LYS A 53 -5.56 18.96 3.20
#